data_AF-A0A854CPQ1-F1
#
_entry.id   AF-A0A854CPQ1-F1
#
_cell.length_a   1.000
_cell.length_b   1.000
_cell.length_c   1.000
_cell.angle_alpha   90.00
_cell.angle_beta   90.00
_cell.angle_gamma   90.00
#
_symmetry.space_group_name_H-M   'P 1'
#
loop_
_entity.id
_entity.type
_entity.pdbx_description
1 polymer ?
#
loop_
_entity_poly.entity_id
_entity_poly.type
_entity_poly.pdbx_seq_one_letter_code
_entity_poly.pdbx_strand_id
1 'polypeptide(L)'
;MRDEDALGALIGRMSAHFEQCVGSGWLFEMECDRHPKPLRGLVGFRLVPSRIELTFELSQNHPAGNIAALSDALARQASADSQAVATLMCDTLRARDGAA
;
A
#
# COMPACT_ATOMS: atom_id res chain seq x y z
N MET A 1 -15.57 23.09 -15.43
CA MET A 1 -16.45 21.91 -15.30
C MET A 1 -15.70 20.58 -15.36
N ARG A 2 -14.55 20.44 -16.05
CA ARG A 2 -13.81 19.16 -16.15
C ARG A 2 -13.00 18.75 -14.90
N ASP A 3 -12.85 19.65 -13.92
CA ASP A 3 -11.98 19.48 -12.74
C ASP A 3 -12.74 18.89 -11.54
N GLU A 4 -13.94 19.42 -11.26
CA GLU A 4 -14.79 18.92 -10.16
C GLU A 4 -15.24 17.46 -10.39
N ASP A 5 -15.64 17.10 -11.62
CA ASP A 5 -16.00 15.72 -11.98
C ASP A 5 -14.82 14.75 -11.82
N ALA A 6 -13.61 15.18 -12.21
CA ALA A 6 -12.40 14.36 -12.10
C ALA A 6 -11.99 14.18 -10.64
N LEU A 7 -12.10 15.24 -9.83
CA LEU A 7 -11.86 15.22 -8.39
C LEU A 7 -12.90 14.34 -7.66
N GLY A 8 -14.18 14.47 -7.99
CA GLY A 8 -15.24 13.62 -7.45
C GLY A 8 -15.05 12.15 -7.80
N ALA A 9 -14.68 11.84 -9.04
CA ALA A 9 -14.34 10.48 -9.45
C ALA A 9 -13.11 9.92 -8.71
N LEU A 10 -12.10 10.75 -8.41
CA LEU A 10 -10.94 10.35 -7.60
C LEU A 10 -11.37 10.02 -6.16
N ILE A 11 -12.16 10.89 -5.53
CA ILE A 11 -12.67 10.68 -4.17
C ILE A 11 -13.55 9.43 -4.11
N GLY A 12 -14.40 9.21 -5.11
CA GLY A 12 -15.22 8.01 -5.22
C GLY A 12 -14.40 6.71 -5.21
N ARG A 13 -13.30 6.67 -5.99
CA ARG A 13 -12.39 5.50 -5.97
C ARG A 13 -11.67 5.33 -4.64
N MET A 14 -11.24 6.42 -4.00
CA MET A 14 -10.60 6.36 -2.68
C MET A 14 -11.57 5.85 -1.61
N SER A 15 -12.81 6.35 -1.61
CA SER A 15 -13.87 5.89 -0.71
C SER A 15 -14.12 4.39 -0.89
N ALA A 16 -14.36 3.93 -2.12
CA ALA A 16 -14.59 2.50 -2.35
C ALA A 16 -13.42 1.61 -1.88
N HIS A 17 -12.17 2.05 -2.07
CA HIS A 17 -10.99 1.30 -1.65
C HIS A 17 -10.85 1.24 -0.11
N PHE A 18 -10.85 2.39 0.55
CA PHE A 18 -10.56 2.45 1.99
C PHE A 18 -11.73 1.95 2.85
N GLU A 19 -12.98 2.16 2.43
CA GLU A 19 -14.16 1.69 3.17
C GLU A 19 -14.23 0.15 3.17
N GLN A 20 -13.85 -0.49 2.05
CA GLN A 20 -13.68 -1.96 1.99
C GLN A 20 -12.60 -2.45 2.97
N CYS A 21 -11.47 -1.75 3.07
CA CYS A 21 -10.38 -2.13 3.99
C CYS A 21 -10.79 -2.11 5.46
N VAL A 22 -11.77 -1.28 5.83
CA VAL A 22 -12.27 -1.18 7.22
C VAL A 22 -13.62 -1.88 7.44
N GLY A 23 -14.17 -2.55 6.42
CA GLY A 23 -15.45 -3.26 6.50
C GLY A 23 -16.68 -2.35 6.55
N SER A 24 -16.54 -1.10 6.13
CA SER A 24 -17.63 -0.12 6.07
C SER A 24 -18.34 -0.18 4.72
N GLY A 25 -19.66 0.03 4.73
CA GLY A 25 -20.51 0.11 3.53
C GLY A 25 -20.74 1.55 3.04
N TRP A 26 -20.10 2.54 3.66
CA TRP A 26 -20.24 3.93 3.25
C TRP A 26 -19.56 4.16 1.90
N LEU A 27 -20.20 4.92 1.01
CA LEU A 27 -19.65 5.27 -0.29
C LEU A 27 -19.85 6.77 -0.56
N PHE A 28 -18.85 7.38 -1.20
CA PHE A 28 -18.96 8.75 -1.69
C PHE A 28 -19.86 8.81 -2.94
N GLU A 29 -20.95 9.56 -2.83
CA GLU A 29 -21.89 9.86 -3.91
C GLU A 29 -21.81 11.33 -4.30
N MET A 30 -21.33 11.61 -5.50
CA MET A 30 -21.11 12.99 -5.96
C MET A 30 -22.42 13.76 -6.15
N GLU A 31 -23.47 13.09 -6.61
CA GLU A 31 -24.79 13.66 -6.91
C GLU A 31 -25.74 13.68 -5.70
N CYS A 32 -25.27 13.31 -4.50
CA CYS A 32 -26.14 13.20 -3.33
C CYS A 32 -26.45 14.58 -2.71
N ASP A 33 -27.60 15.13 -3.06
CA ASP A 33 -28.09 16.45 -2.61
C ASP A 33 -28.24 16.62 -1.08
N ARG A 34 -28.19 15.53 -0.31
CA ARG A 34 -28.25 15.60 1.17
C ARG A 34 -27.02 16.29 1.78
N HIS A 35 -25.90 16.34 1.06
CA HIS A 35 -24.67 16.99 1.50
C HIS A 35 -23.93 17.60 0.31
N PRO A 36 -24.24 18.83 -0.13
CA PRO A 36 -23.40 19.52 -1.10
C PRO A 36 -22.03 19.79 -0.46
N LYS A 37 -21.08 18.88 -0.68
CA LYS A 37 -19.72 19.00 -0.15
C LYS A 37 -18.97 20.00 -1.04
N PRO A 38 -18.41 21.09 -0.48
CA PRO A 38 -17.62 22.01 -1.28
C PRO A 38 -16.28 21.34 -1.59
N LEU A 39 -16.22 20.63 -2.72
CA LEU A 39 -14.96 20.26 -3.38
C LEU A 39 -14.07 21.49 -3.63
N ARG A 40 -14.65 22.68 -3.56
CA ARG A 40 -13.98 24.00 -3.60
C ARG A 40 -12.80 24.17 -2.65
N GLY A 41 -12.74 23.39 -1.55
CA GLY A 41 -11.61 23.42 -0.61
C GLY A 41 -10.48 22.43 -0.93
N LEU A 42 -10.67 21.56 -1.92
CA LEU A 42 -9.75 20.48 -2.25
C LEU A 42 -9.01 20.79 -3.55
N VAL A 43 -7.71 20.53 -3.55
CA VAL A 43 -6.88 20.61 -4.76
C VAL A 43 -6.53 19.19 -5.18
N GLY A 44 -7.13 18.73 -6.28
CA GLY A 44 -6.75 17.48 -6.93
C GLY A 44 -5.51 17.68 -7.77
N PHE A 45 -4.57 16.75 -7.71
CA PHE A 45 -3.43 16.72 -8.64
C PHE A 45 -3.11 15.28 -9.05
N ARG A 46 -2.43 15.14 -10.18
CA ARG A 46 -1.94 13.86 -10.69
C ARG A 46 -0.42 13.87 -10.66
N LEU A 47 0.16 12.98 -9.86
CA LEU A 47 1.57 12.66 -9.93
C LEU A 47 1.79 11.64 -11.06
N VAL A 48 2.62 11.97 -12.03
CA VAL A 48 3.10 11.03 -13.06
C VAL A 48 4.59 10.80 -12.80
N PRO A 49 4.96 9.74 -12.07
CA PRO A 49 6.37 9.50 -11.75
C PRO A 49 7.15 9.20 -13.03
N SER A 50 8.27 9.89 -13.23
CA SER A 50 9.21 9.59 -14.32
C SER A 50 10.09 8.38 -14.02
N ARG A 51 10.36 8.12 -12.73
CA ARG A 51 11.09 6.97 -12.22
C ARG A 51 10.51 6.57 -10.87
N ILE A 52 10.47 5.28 -10.60
CA ILE A 52 10.15 4.70 -9.29
C ILE A 52 11.36 3.87 -8.89
N GLU A 53 11.87 4.13 -7.70
CA GLU A 53 12.98 3.38 -7.10
C GLU A 53 12.48 2.77 -5.80
N LEU A 54 12.79 1.49 -5.60
CA LEU A 54 12.48 0.77 -4.38
C LEU A 54 13.78 0.24 -3.79
N THR A 55 13.95 0.42 -2.48
CA THR A 55 15.09 -0.11 -1.73
C THR A 55 14.55 -1.09 -0.69
N PHE A 56 15.12 -2.30 -0.67
CA PHE A 56 14.72 -3.36 0.25
C PHE A 56 15.88 -3.68 1.18
N GLU A 57 15.78 -3.25 2.44
CA GLU A 57 16.74 -3.58 3.50
C GLU A 57 16.29 -4.86 4.21
N LEU A 58 16.76 -6.02 3.74
CA LEU A 58 16.29 -7.34 4.21
C LEU A 58 17.40 -8.17 4.88
N SER A 59 18.37 -7.52 5.53
CA SER A 59 19.57 -8.17 6.10
C SER A 59 20.38 -9.00 5.09
N GLN A 60 20.31 -8.65 3.80
CA GLN A 60 20.87 -9.41 2.67
C GLN A 60 22.39 -9.61 2.75
N ASN A 61 23.08 -8.76 3.51
CA ASN A 61 24.53 -8.78 3.69
C ASN A 61 25.01 -9.79 4.76
N HIS A 62 24.11 -10.55 5.39
CA HIS A 62 24.44 -11.53 6.41
C HIS A 62 24.45 -12.98 5.88
N PRO A 63 25.08 -13.94 6.62
CA PRO A 63 24.99 -15.36 6.28
C PRO A 63 23.55 -15.88 6.24
N ALA A 64 23.28 -16.87 5.39
CA ALA A 64 21.93 -17.40 5.17
C ALA A 64 21.24 -17.87 6.48
N GLY A 65 21.99 -18.49 7.39
CA GLY A 65 21.47 -18.91 8.69
C GLY A 65 20.99 -17.75 9.57
N ASN A 66 21.64 -16.59 9.50
CA ASN A 66 21.21 -15.40 10.25
C ASN A 66 19.92 -14.82 9.67
N ILE A 67 19.83 -14.77 8.34
CA ILE A 67 18.65 -14.26 7.63
C ILE A 67 17.45 -15.18 7.92
N ALA A 68 17.64 -16.51 7.89
CA ALA A 68 16.62 -17.48 8.25
C ALA A 68 16.14 -17.31 9.70
N ALA A 69 17.06 -17.22 10.66
CA ALA A 69 16.72 -17.06 12.07
C ALA A 69 15.95 -15.75 12.36
N LEU A 70 16.34 -14.65 11.71
CA LEU A 70 15.65 -13.37 11.85
C LEU A 70 14.26 -13.41 11.20
N SER A 71 14.14 -13.98 10.00
CA SER A 71 12.84 -14.16 9.34
C SER A 71 11.88 -14.98 10.21
N ASP A 72 12.35 -16.09 10.77
CA ASP A 72 11.57 -16.93 11.68
C ASP A 72 11.11 -16.17 12.93
N ALA A 73 11.97 -15.30 13.48
CA ALA A 73 11.62 -14.47 14.63
C ALA A 73 10.53 -13.44 14.28
N LEU A 74 10.66 -12.77 13.13
CA LEU A 74 9.69 -11.79 12.63
C LEU A 74 8.33 -12.43 12.32
N ALA A 75 8.32 -13.62 11.71
CA ALA A 75 7.10 -14.36 11.39
C ALA A 75 6.26 -14.74 12.63
N ARG A 76 6.89 -14.87 13.81
CA ARG A 76 6.22 -15.16 15.08
C ARG A 76 5.64 -13.93 15.78
N GLN A 77 5.96 -12.72 15.32
CA GLN A 77 5.38 -11.52 15.90
C GLN A 77 3.93 -11.36 15.46
N ALA A 78 3.10 -10.74 16.31
CA ALA A 78 1.69 -10.49 16.00
C ALA A 78 1.47 -9.37 14.97
N SER A 79 2.53 -8.65 14.58
CA SER A 79 2.47 -7.55 13.62
C SER A 79 2.40 -8.07 12.18
N ALA A 80 1.40 -7.62 11.43
CA ALA A 80 1.28 -7.91 10.00
C ALA A 80 2.51 -7.44 9.21
N ASP A 81 3.07 -6.28 9.57
CA ASP A 81 4.28 -5.75 8.92
C ASP A 81 5.49 -6.65 9.17
N SER A 82 5.65 -7.16 10.40
CA SER A 82 6.74 -8.09 10.72
C SER A 82 6.63 -9.38 9.90
N GLN A 83 5.41 -9.91 9.78
CA GLN A 83 5.13 -11.12 8.98
C GLN A 83 5.37 -10.88 7.48
N ALA A 84 5.02 -9.69 6.97
CA ALA A 84 5.29 -9.31 5.58
C ALA A 84 6.80 -9.21 5.30
N VAL A 85 7.57 -8.60 6.21
CA VAL A 85 9.04 -8.51 6.08
C VAL A 85 9.67 -9.91 6.11
N ALA A 86 9.24 -10.78 7.03
CA ALA A 86 9.72 -12.18 7.08
C ALA A 86 9.50 -12.90 5.74
N THR A 87 8.33 -12.70 5.12
CA THR A 87 8.02 -13.27 3.81
C THR A 87 9.01 -12.78 2.73
N LEU A 88 9.23 -11.47 2.65
CA LEU A 88 10.18 -10.88 1.69
C LEU A 88 11.62 -11.38 1.91
N MET A 89 12.05 -11.54 3.17
CA MET A 89 13.35 -12.10 3.50
C MET A 89 13.49 -13.54 3.00
N CYS A 90 12.47 -14.39 3.24
CA CYS A 90 12.44 -15.77 2.77
C CYS A 90 12.48 -15.87 1.25
N ASP A 91 11.69 -15.05 0.55
CA ASP A 91 11.65 -15.08 -0.91
C ASP A 91 12.96 -14.58 -1.53
N THR A 92 13.59 -13.59 -0.92
CA THR A 92 14.92 -13.10 -1.34
C THR A 92 16.01 -14.16 -1.15
N LEU A 93 16.00 -14.90 -0.03
CA LEU A 93 16.92 -16.02 0.19
C LEU A 93 16.73 -17.12 -0.87
N ARG A 94 15.50 -17.52 -1.14
CA ARG A 94 15.18 -18.55 -2.15
C ARG A 94 15.65 -18.13 -3.55
N ALA A 95 15.42 -16.87 -3.91
CA ALA A 95 15.87 -16.33 -5.20
C ALA A 95 17.40 -16.34 -5.31
N ARG A 96 18.11 -16.07 -4.21
CA ARG A 96 19.58 -16.14 -4.16
C ARG A 96 20.11 -17.56 -4.34
N ASP A 97 19.51 -18.52 -3.64
CA ASP A 97 19.98 -19.91 -3.64
C ASP A 97 19.61 -20.65 -4.94
N GLY A 98 18.51 -20.28 -5.60
CA GLY A 98 18.11 -20.82 -6.91
C GLY A 98 18.81 -20.19 -8.12
N ALA A 99 19.56 -19.11 -7.91
CA ALA A 99 20.40 -18.48 -8.94
C ALA A 99 21.86 -18.97 -8.92
N ALA A 100 22.21 -19.88 -8.01
CA ALA A 100 23.53 -20.45 -7.81
C ALA A 100 23.72 -21.80 -8.52
#